data_AF-A0A522WH78-F1
#
_entry.id   AF-A0A522WH78-F1
#
_cell.length_a   1.000
_cell.length_b   1.000
_cell.length_c   1.000
_cell.angle_alpha   90.00
_cell.angle_beta   90.00
_cell.angle_gamma   90.00
#
_symmetry.space_group_name_H-M   'P 1'
#
loop_
_entity.id
_entity.type
_entity.pdbx_description
1 polymer ?
#
loop_
_entity_poly.entity_id
_entity_poly.type
_entity_poly.pdbx_seq_one_letter_code
_entity_poly.pdbx_strand_id
1 'polypeptide(L)'
;MSFYTVIKTQLKNKKYLIAALAELKKRGEITNYVQQKNKIEVDRDGDLINITTAKTGEQQVEGDNRVVRAFSDRLKQMYALESIKDNLPLDFEIAVENETGGEIQILLKG
;
A
#
# COMPACT_ATOMS: atom_id res chain seq x y z
N MET A 1 -24.25 10.74 -0.77
CA MET A 1 -23.54 10.93 -2.05
C MET A 1 -22.15 10.35 -1.90
N SER A 2 -21.84 9.29 -2.65
CA SER A 2 -20.50 8.73 -2.78
C SER A 2 -19.73 9.54 -3.82
N PHE A 3 -18.67 10.22 -3.40
CA PHE A 3 -17.82 11.03 -4.28
C PHE A 3 -16.65 10.18 -4.76
N TYR A 4 -16.52 10.04 -6.08
CA TYR A 4 -15.35 9.42 -6.68
C TYR A 4 -14.12 10.28 -6.41
N THR A 5 -13.08 9.69 -5.82
CA THR A 5 -11.85 10.38 -5.43
C THR A 5 -10.66 9.70 -6.09
N VAL A 6 -9.77 10.51 -6.64
CA VAL A 6 -8.49 10.08 -7.22
C VAL A 6 -7.37 10.71 -6.40
N ILE A 7 -6.58 9.88 -5.73
CA ILE A 7 -5.39 10.29 -4.99
C ILE A 7 -4.16 9.97 -5.83
N LYS A 8 -3.46 11.02 -6.26
CA LYS A 8 -2.15 10.89 -6.91
C LYS A 8 -1.11 10.59 -5.85
N THR A 9 -0.40 9.48 -5.98
CA THR A 9 0.66 9.09 -5.04
C THR A 9 2.03 9.29 -5.68
N GLN A 10 3.08 9.36 -4.87
CA GLN A 10 4.47 9.41 -5.37
C GLN A 10 5.06 8.01 -5.59
N LEU A 11 4.25 6.96 -5.46
CA LEU A 11 4.69 5.57 -5.60
C LEU A 11 5.01 5.28 -7.07
N LYS A 12 6.19 4.73 -7.35
CA LYS A 12 6.65 4.45 -8.73
C LYS A 12 7.03 2.99 -8.96
N ASN A 13 7.53 2.28 -7.93
CA ASN A 13 8.02 0.92 -8.11
C ASN A 13 6.88 -0.11 -7.94
N LYS A 14 6.58 -0.84 -9.02
CA LYS A 14 5.52 -1.87 -9.02
C LYS A 14 5.84 -3.07 -8.12
N LYS A 15 7.13 -3.42 -7.91
CA LYS A 15 7.54 -4.56 -7.06
C LYS A 15 7.06 -4.35 -5.61
N TYR A 16 7.39 -3.20 -5.03
CA TYR A 16 7.01 -2.86 -3.66
C TYR A 16 5.51 -2.63 -3.49
N LEU A 17 4.83 -2.16 -4.54
CA LEU A 17 3.37 -2.04 -4.54
C LEU A 17 2.70 -3.42 -4.41
N ILE A 18 3.16 -4.41 -5.18
CA ILE A 18 2.62 -5.77 -5.12
C ILE A 18 2.93 -6.41 -3.75
N ALA A 19 4.14 -6.21 -3.23
CA ALA A 19 4.54 -6.70 -1.90
C ALA A 19 3.65 -6.09 -0.81
N ALA A 20 3.41 -4.78 -0.86
CA ALA A 20 2.52 -4.09 0.08
C ALA A 20 1.08 -4.63 0.01
N LEU A 21 0.54 -4.87 -1.19
CA LEU A 21 -0.80 -5.44 -1.36
C LEU A 21 -0.88 -6.89 -0.83
N ALA A 22 0.16 -7.68 -1.01
CA ALA A 22 0.23 -9.04 -0.47
C ALA A 22 0.22 -9.03 1.07
N GLU A 23 0.98 -8.12 1.70
CA GLU A 23 0.96 -7.93 3.15
C GLU A 23 -0.39 -7.45 3.67
N LEU A 24 -1.03 -6.49 2.98
CA LEU A 24 -2.39 -6.03 3.32
C LEU A 24 -3.41 -7.17 3.26
N LYS A 25 -3.31 -8.06 2.26
CA LYS A 25 -4.17 -9.24 2.17
C LYS A 25 -3.91 -10.22 3.31
N LYS A 26 -2.65 -10.45 3.67
CA LYS A 26 -2.25 -11.33 4.77
C LYS A 26 -2.74 -10.82 6.13
N ARG A 27 -2.78 -9.50 6.32
CA ARG A 27 -3.31 -8.84 7.52
C ARG A 27 -4.84 -8.77 7.55
N GLY A 28 -5.52 -9.19 6.49
CA GLY A 28 -6.98 -9.13 6.37
C GLY A 28 -7.51 -7.71 6.15
N GLU A 29 -6.66 -6.75 5.79
CA GLU A 29 -7.06 -5.36 5.52
C GLU A 29 -7.70 -5.20 4.13
N ILE A 30 -7.44 -6.15 3.23
CA ILE A 30 -8.11 -6.30 1.94
C ILE A 30 -8.51 -7.76 1.74
N THR A 31 -9.62 -7.99 1.05
CA THR A 31 -10.14 -9.33 0.78
C THR A 31 -9.37 -9.95 -0.40
N ASN A 32 -9.20 -9.19 -1.47
CA ASN A 32 -8.48 -9.65 -2.65
C ASN A 32 -7.90 -8.50 -3.48
N TYR A 33 -6.98 -8.83 -4.38
CA TYR A 33 -6.56 -7.92 -5.42
C TYR A 33 -6.30 -8.67 -6.73
N VAL A 34 -6.61 -8.03 -7.85
CA VAL A 34 -6.41 -8.56 -9.20
C VAL A 34 -5.52 -7.60 -9.97
N GLN A 35 -4.35 -8.09 -10.40
CA GLN A 35 -3.45 -7.34 -11.25
C GLN A 35 -3.82 -7.50 -12.72
N GLN A 36 -4.22 -6.42 -13.36
CA GLN A 36 -4.34 -6.30 -14.81
C GLN A 36 -3.12 -5.59 -15.40
N LYS A 37 -3.04 -5.46 -16.74
CA LYS A 37 -1.87 -4.87 -17.43
C LYS A 37 -1.48 -3.49 -16.88
N ASN A 38 -2.45 -2.58 -16.78
CA ASN A 38 -2.23 -1.16 -16.43
C ASN A 38 -2.99 -0.73 -15.16
N LYS A 39 -3.64 -1.67 -14.48
CA LYS A 39 -4.55 -1.42 -13.37
C LYS A 39 -4.43 -2.55 -12.36
N ILE A 40 -4.54 -2.24 -11.08
CA ILE A 40 -4.75 -3.22 -10.03
C ILE A 40 -6.10 -2.91 -9.41
N GLU A 41 -6.98 -3.89 -9.38
CA GLU A 41 -8.27 -3.80 -8.70
C GLU A 41 -8.10 -4.42 -7.33
N VAL A 42 -8.50 -3.69 -6.29
CA VAL A 42 -8.40 -4.10 -4.89
C VAL A 42 -9.81 -4.13 -4.34
N ASP A 43 -10.19 -5.25 -3.75
CA ASP A 43 -11.46 -5.44 -3.07
C ASP A 43 -11.21 -5.40 -1.57
N ARG A 44 -11.92 -4.48 -0.90
CA ARG A 44 -11.91 -4.31 0.55
C ARG A 44 -13.33 -4.48 1.05
N ASP A 45 -13.72 -5.72 1.36
CA ASP A 45 -15.02 -6.07 1.92
C ASP A 45 -16.21 -5.54 1.10
N GLY A 46 -16.09 -5.55 -0.23
CA GLY A 46 -17.10 -5.07 -1.17
C GLY A 46 -16.86 -3.64 -1.68
N ASP A 47 -15.92 -2.90 -1.09
CA ASP A 47 -15.47 -1.62 -1.60
C ASP A 47 -14.36 -1.80 -2.63
N LEU A 48 -14.66 -1.49 -3.89
CA LEU A 48 -13.73 -1.59 -5.01
C LEU A 48 -12.84 -0.34 -5.11
N ILE A 49 -11.53 -0.58 -5.04
CA ILE A 49 -10.49 0.43 -5.18
C ILE A 49 -9.63 0.09 -6.40
N ASN A 50 -9.32 1.09 -7.20
CA ASN A 50 -8.54 0.93 -8.42
C ASN A 50 -7.19 1.63 -8.25
N ILE A 51 -6.10 0.93 -8.54
CA ILE A 51 -4.77 1.51 -8.61
C ILE A 51 -4.33 1.54 -10.07
N THR A 52 -4.14 2.73 -10.62
CA THR A 52 -3.75 2.95 -12.03
C THR A 52 -2.40 3.64 -12.09
N THR A 53 -1.67 3.47 -13.20
CA THR A 53 -0.43 4.22 -13.42
C THR A 53 -0.73 5.48 -14.22
N ALA A 54 -0.40 6.64 -13.65
CA ALA A 54 -0.47 7.94 -14.30
C ALA A 54 0.47 8.01 -15.51
N LYS A 55 0.20 8.95 -16.42
CA LYS A 55 1.11 9.26 -17.56
C LYS A 55 2.53 9.65 -17.10
N THR A 56 2.68 10.13 -15.87
CA THR A 56 3.96 10.49 -15.25
C THR A 56 4.71 9.30 -14.62
N GLY A 57 4.17 8.08 -14.69
CA GLY A 57 4.74 6.87 -14.11
C GLY A 57 4.43 6.67 -12.62
N GLU A 58 3.71 7.61 -12.01
CA GLU A 58 3.25 7.56 -10.63
C GLU A 58 1.96 6.73 -10.50
N GLN A 59 1.77 6.01 -9.39
CA GLN A 59 0.53 5.29 -9.13
C GLN A 59 -0.56 6.24 -8.61
N GLN A 60 -1.80 6.01 -9.02
CA GLN A 60 -2.99 6.72 -8.58
C GLN A 60 -3.95 5.73 -7.96
N VAL A 61 -4.55 6.10 -6.84
CA VAL A 61 -5.56 5.29 -6.14
C VAL A 61 -6.92 5.96 -6.33
N GLU A 62 -7.88 5.21 -6.84
CA GLU A 62 -9.18 5.71 -7.27
C GLU A 62 -10.32 4.88 -6.67
N GLY A 63 -11.45 5.51 -6.34
CA GLY A 63 -12.62 4.84 -5.74
C GLY A 63 -13.45 5.77 -4.85
N ASP A 64 -14.24 5.21 -3.93
CA ASP A 64 -15.04 6.00 -2.99
C ASP A 64 -14.16 6.75 -1.98
N ASN A 65 -14.36 8.07 -1.84
CA ASN A 65 -13.62 8.94 -0.92
C ASN A 65 -13.54 8.39 0.52
N ARG A 66 -14.59 7.73 1.01
CA ARG A 66 -14.67 7.23 2.39
C ARG A 66 -13.59 6.19 2.68
N VAL A 67 -13.24 5.40 1.66
CA VAL A 67 -12.36 4.23 1.78
C VAL A 67 -10.99 4.54 1.19
N VAL A 68 -10.95 5.25 0.07
CA VAL A 68 -9.73 5.51 -0.70
C VAL A 68 -8.70 6.32 0.07
N ARG A 69 -9.12 7.28 0.90
CA ARG A 69 -8.17 8.06 1.72
C ARG A 69 -7.43 7.18 2.73
N ALA A 70 -8.19 6.48 3.57
CA ALA A 70 -7.63 5.58 4.58
C ALA A 70 -6.80 4.47 3.94
N PHE A 71 -7.29 3.87 2.85
CA PHE A 71 -6.55 2.85 2.11
C PHE A 71 -5.26 3.39 1.48
N SER A 72 -5.29 4.58 0.87
CA SER A 72 -4.11 5.21 0.27
C SER A 72 -3.01 5.43 1.31
N ASP A 73 -3.34 5.93 2.48
CA ASP A 73 -2.34 6.21 3.52
C ASP A 73 -1.75 4.92 4.09
N ARG A 74 -2.60 3.90 4.28
CA ARG A 74 -2.19 2.58 4.69
C ARG A 74 -1.31 1.86 3.67
N LEU A 75 -1.65 1.98 2.39
CA LEU A 75 -0.87 1.45 1.27
C LEU A 75 0.53 2.09 1.21
N LYS A 76 0.63 3.42 1.42
CA LYS A 76 1.93 4.12 1.46
C LYS A 76 2.80 3.64 2.62
N GLN A 77 2.21 3.41 3.79
CA GLN A 77 2.91 2.87 4.96
C GLN A 77 3.49 1.48 4.67
N MET A 78 2.68 0.55 4.14
CA MET A 78 3.13 -0.80 3.80
C MET A 78 4.17 -0.79 2.68
N TYR A 79 3.99 0.06 1.67
CA TYR A 79 4.99 0.25 0.63
C TYR A 79 6.34 0.72 1.18
N ALA A 80 6.34 1.66 2.12
CA ALA A 80 7.56 2.14 2.76
C ALA A 80 8.25 1.01 3.54
N LEU A 81 7.49 0.21 4.29
CA LEU A 81 8.02 -0.95 5.01
C LEU A 81 8.71 -1.96 4.09
N GLU A 82 8.02 -2.36 3.02
CA GLU A 82 8.58 -3.33 2.07
C GLU A 82 9.81 -2.78 1.34
N SER A 83 9.83 -1.48 1.04
CA SER A 83 11.01 -0.82 0.47
C SER A 83 12.18 -0.72 1.45
N ILE A 84 11.93 -0.60 2.75
CA ILE A 84 12.98 -0.57 3.77
C ILE A 84 13.53 -1.98 4.00
N LYS A 85 12.66 -3.00 4.06
CA LYS A 85 13.06 -4.42 4.18
C LYS A 85 14.04 -4.84 3.09
N ASP A 86 13.78 -4.50 1.84
CA ASP A 86 14.64 -4.86 0.70
C ASP A 86 15.97 -4.07 0.68
N ASN A 87 16.05 -2.95 1.40
CA ASN A 87 17.24 -2.08 1.47
C ASN A 87 18.01 -2.19 2.80
N LEU A 88 17.53 -2.99 3.77
CA LEU A 88 18.24 -3.21 5.03
C LEU A 88 19.47 -4.12 4.80
N PRO A 89 20.66 -3.77 5.35
CA PRO A 89 21.80 -4.68 5.33
C PRO A 89 21.44 -6.01 6.00
N LEU A 90 21.93 -7.12 5.46
CA LEU A 90 21.63 -8.50 5.89
C LEU A 90 21.89 -8.77 7.39
N ASP A 91 22.69 -7.93 8.05
CA ASP A 91 23.07 -8.07 9.47
C ASP A 91 22.03 -7.50 10.45
N PHE A 92 20.96 -6.85 9.99
CA PHE A 92 19.92 -6.31 10.86
C PHE A 92 18.61 -7.10 10.74
N GLU A 93 18.22 -7.79 11.81
CA GLU A 93 16.87 -8.36 11.94
C GLU A 93 15.90 -7.33 12.52
N ILE A 94 14.70 -7.23 11.93
CA ILE A 94 13.61 -6.39 12.48
C ILE A 94 13.14 -7.02 13.78
N ALA A 95 13.43 -6.36 14.91
CA ALA A 95 13.18 -6.91 16.24
C ALA A 95 11.72 -6.77 16.67
N VAL A 96 11.11 -5.62 16.39
CA VAL A 96 9.71 -5.30 16.73
C VAL A 96 9.18 -4.26 15.72
N GLU A 97 8.00 -4.53 15.16
CA GLU A 97 7.20 -3.58 14.38
C GLU A 97 6.02 -3.13 15.25
N ASN A 98 6.01 -1.87 15.69
CA ASN A 98 4.89 -1.29 16.43
C ASN A 98 4.31 -0.11 15.65
N GLU A 99 3.00 -0.15 15.44
CA GLU A 99 2.24 0.94 14.82
C GLU A 99 1.57 1.77 15.92
N THR A 100 2.01 3.02 16.09
CA THR A 100 1.42 3.94 17.08
C THR A 100 1.00 5.22 16.36
N GLY A 101 -0.30 5.52 16.32
CA GLY A 101 -0.81 6.80 15.81
C GLY A 101 -0.54 7.08 14.33
N GLY A 102 -0.34 6.06 13.49
CA GLY A 102 -0.03 6.23 12.06
C GLY A 102 1.47 6.39 11.74
N GLU A 103 2.33 6.34 12.75
CA GLU A 103 3.78 6.24 12.59
C GLU A 103 4.22 4.79 12.79
N ILE A 104 5.05 4.30 11.89
CA ILE A 104 5.65 2.98 12.00
C ILE A 104 7.01 3.13 12.67
N GLN A 105 7.14 2.65 13.90
CA GLN A 105 8.41 2.59 14.62
C GLN A 105 9.03 1.21 14.40
N ILE A 106 10.19 1.20 13.73
CA ILE A 106 10.96 -0.02 13.46
C ILE A 106 12.12 -0.06 14.45
N LEU A 107 12.11 -1.04 15.36
CA LEU A 107 13.26 -1.29 16.23
C LEU A 107 14.17 -2.33 15.55
N LEU A 108 15.42 -1.96 15.28
CA LEU A 108 16.42 -2.86 14.69
C LEU A 108 17.21 -3.54 15.80
N LYS A 109 17.40 -4.87 15.71
CA LYS A 109 18.39 -5.59 16.52
C LYS A 109 19.69 -5.70 15.72
N GLY A 110 20.79 -5.33 16.36
CA GLY A 110 22.15 -5.63 15.90
C GLY A 110 22.78 -6.70 16.77
#